data_AF-A0A839HDB4-F1
#
_entry.id   AF-A0A839HDB4-F1
#
_cell.length_a   1.000
_cell.length_b   1.000
_cell.length_c   1.000
_cell.angle_alpha   90.00
_cell.angle_beta   90.00
_cell.angle_gamma   90.00
#
_symmetry.space_group_name_H-M   'P 1'
#
loop_
_entity.id
_entity.type
_entity.pdbx_description
1 polymer ?
#
loop_
_entity_poly.entity_id
_entity_poly.type
_entity_poly.pdbx_seq_one_letter_code
_entity_poly.pdbx_strand_id
1 'polypeptide(L)'
;MRWRRRSLYVAAQFRHHRWRLSTRARQAIATVLILLVLFLLWPYWTLWCLNETSMSGNPNDLIDLVDFATVRDQIRRRLNKDSRSYVGTVSDAFVQWLEQSLRHNKSDVLEQVNAHWLHDLLRNAVPNKQGFLSAVSFAGFDLPYGFLIQIERGHASRISLLLQPHPIAWRVVAVYY
;
A
#
# COMPACT_ATOMS: atom_id res chain seq x y z
N MET A 1 -55.54 -21.81 57.70
CA MET A 1 -55.54 -20.37 57.36
C MET A 1 -54.55 -19.70 58.30
N ARG A 2 -53.49 -18.97 57.92
CA ARG A 2 -53.22 -18.05 56.81
C ARG A 2 -51.71 -18.08 56.53
N TRP A 3 -51.38 -18.19 55.25
CA TRP A 3 -50.06 -17.96 54.67
C TRP A 3 -49.74 -16.46 54.63
N ARG A 4 -48.43 -16.11 54.56
CA ARG A 4 -47.75 -14.81 54.24
C ARG A 4 -46.81 -14.40 55.39
N ARG A 5 -45.52 -14.10 55.22
CA ARG A 5 -44.78 -13.52 54.08
C ARG A 5 -43.36 -14.09 54.06
N ARG A 6 -42.97 -14.77 52.98
CA ARG A 6 -41.56 -14.92 52.59
C ARG A 6 -41.31 -13.88 51.51
N SER A 7 -40.81 -12.72 51.91
CA SER A 7 -40.47 -11.63 51.00
C SER A 7 -39.16 -11.96 50.31
N LEU A 8 -39.23 -12.09 48.99
CA LEU A 8 -38.15 -12.34 48.05
C LEU A 8 -37.10 -11.23 48.14
N TYR A 9 -35.95 -11.52 48.74
CA TYR A 9 -34.71 -10.81 48.45
C TYR A 9 -33.95 -11.62 47.39
N VAL A 10 -34.40 -11.53 46.14
CA VAL A 10 -33.60 -11.95 44.97
C VAL A 10 -33.26 -10.67 44.21
N ALA A 11 -32.40 -9.86 44.81
CA ALA A 11 -31.83 -8.70 44.16
C ALA A 11 -30.31 -8.85 44.14
N ALA A 12 -29.76 -8.62 42.96
CA ALA A 12 -28.33 -8.40 42.71
C ALA A 12 -27.41 -9.62 42.90
N GLN A 13 -27.41 -10.51 41.90
CA GLN A 13 -26.16 -11.18 41.55
C GLN A 13 -25.89 -11.15 40.05
N PHE A 14 -25.99 -9.96 39.45
CA PHE A 14 -25.14 -9.64 38.30
C PHE A 14 -23.71 -9.58 38.82
N ARG A 15 -23.10 -10.77 38.96
CA ARG A 15 -21.65 -10.92 39.05
C ARG A 15 -21.12 -10.23 37.81
N HIS A 16 -20.60 -9.02 38.00
CA HIS A 16 -19.54 -8.50 37.15
C HIS A 16 -18.46 -9.57 37.15
N HIS A 17 -18.56 -10.50 36.20
CA HIS A 17 -17.49 -11.38 35.81
C HIS A 17 -16.44 -10.44 35.20
N ARG A 18 -15.75 -9.70 36.08
CA ARG A 18 -14.57 -8.93 35.73
C ARG A 18 -13.62 -10.01 35.27
N TRP A 19 -13.56 -10.21 33.96
CA TRP A 19 -12.49 -10.91 33.30
C TRP A 19 -11.21 -10.20 33.73
N ARG A 20 -10.67 -10.60 34.88
CA ARG A 20 -9.33 -10.26 35.31
C ARG A 20 -8.44 -11.08 34.40
N LEU A 21 -8.31 -10.60 33.15
CA LEU A 21 -7.23 -10.98 32.27
C LEU A 21 -5.96 -10.92 33.11
N SER A 22 -5.26 -12.06 33.19
CA SER A 22 -3.99 -12.12 33.89
C SER A 22 -3.08 -11.01 33.38
N THR A 23 -2.21 -10.47 34.23
CA THR A 23 -1.26 -9.42 33.84
C THR A 23 -0.47 -9.82 32.59
N ARG A 24 -0.14 -11.10 32.43
CA ARG A 24 0.47 -11.68 31.22
C ARG A 24 -0.43 -11.59 29.99
N ALA A 25 -1.72 -11.92 30.11
CA ALA A 25 -2.66 -11.79 28.99
C ALA A 25 -2.83 -10.32 28.56
N ARG A 26 -2.87 -9.38 29.51
CA ARG A 26 -2.89 -7.94 29.19
C ARG A 26 -1.62 -7.48 28.47
N GLN A 27 -0.46 -7.94 28.93
CA GLN A 27 0.82 -7.65 28.28
C GLN A 27 0.86 -8.23 26.86
N ALA A 28 0.44 -9.48 26.66
CA ALA A 28 0.39 -10.10 25.34
C ALA A 28 -0.54 -9.32 24.39
N ILE A 29 -1.73 -8.94 24.84
CA ILE A 29 -2.68 -8.14 24.05
C ILE A 29 -2.06 -6.78 23.71
N ALA A 30 -1.44 -6.10 24.68
CA ALA A 30 -0.78 -4.82 24.45
C ALA A 30 0.35 -4.95 23.40
N THR A 31 1.19 -5.98 23.49
CA THR A 31 2.25 -6.25 22.51
C THR A 31 1.67 -6.48 21.13
N VAL A 32 0.62 -7.29 21.00
CA VAL A 32 -0.04 -7.54 19.71
C VAL A 32 -0.63 -6.25 19.13
N LEU A 33 -1.28 -5.42 19.95
CA LEU A 33 -1.82 -4.13 19.50
C LEU A 33 -0.71 -3.18 19.04
N ILE A 34 0.41 -3.13 19.75
CA ILE A 34 1.55 -2.31 19.35
C ILE A 34 2.13 -2.80 18.02
N LEU A 35 2.33 -4.11 17.87
CA LEU A 35 2.80 -4.69 16.61
C LEU A 35 1.83 -4.43 15.46
N LEU A 36 0.53 -4.50 15.72
CA LEU A 36 -0.52 -4.18 14.75
C LEU A 36 -0.42 -2.71 14.30
N VAL A 37 -0.31 -1.77 15.24
CA VAL A 37 -0.17 -0.34 14.92
C VAL A 37 1.10 -0.08 14.11
N LEU A 38 2.24 -0.66 14.52
CA LEU A 38 3.49 -0.54 13.76
C LEU A 38 3.35 -1.09 12.35
N PHE A 39 2.71 -2.26 12.20
CA PHE A 39 2.45 -2.85 10.89
C PHE A 39 1.55 -1.96 10.02
N LEU A 40 0.52 -1.33 10.60
CA LEU A 40 -0.37 -0.41 9.88
C LEU A 40 0.33 0.89 9.46
N LEU A 41 1.28 1.39 10.26
CA LEU A 41 2.01 2.63 9.99
C LEU A 41 3.18 2.45 9.02
N TRP A 42 3.76 1.25 8.94
CA TRP A 42 4.92 0.95 8.08
C TRP A 42 4.74 1.31 6.59
N PRO A 43 3.62 0.99 5.90
CA PRO A 43 3.48 1.38 4.50
C PRO A 43 3.45 2.90 4.31
N TYR A 44 2.91 3.65 5.27
CA TYR A 44 2.93 5.12 5.25
C TYR A 44 4.35 5.67 5.44
N TRP A 45 5.14 5.05 6.31
CA TRP A 45 6.56 5.38 6.45
C TRP A 45 7.31 5.15 5.12
N THR A 46 7.05 4.01 4.48
CA THR A 46 7.67 3.67 3.18
C THR A 46 7.26 4.66 2.09
N LEU A 47 5.99 5.03 2.05
CA LEU A 47 5.46 6.05 1.14
C LEU A 47 6.15 7.42 1.35
N TRP A 48 6.38 7.82 2.60
CA TRP A 48 7.14 9.02 2.91
C TRP A 48 8.60 8.94 2.46
N CYS A 49 9.29 7.82 2.72
CA CYS A 49 10.66 7.61 2.21
C CYS A 49 10.73 7.63 0.68
N LEU A 50 9.74 7.06 -0.01
CA LEU A 50 9.68 7.07 -1.47
C LEU A 50 9.53 8.50 -2.00
N ASN A 51 8.78 9.35 -1.30
CA ASN A 51 8.66 10.77 -1.62
C ASN A 51 10.00 11.50 -1.46
N GLU A 52 10.65 11.36 -0.31
CA GLU A 52 11.92 12.05 -0.07
C GLU A 52 13.02 11.60 -1.04
N THR A 53 13.12 10.31 -1.31
CA THR A 53 14.07 9.78 -2.30
C THR A 53 13.79 10.31 -3.71
N SER A 54 12.52 10.41 -4.11
CA SER A 54 12.13 11.02 -5.40
C SER A 54 12.48 12.52 -5.50
N MET A 55 12.58 13.22 -4.36
CA MET A 55 12.93 14.65 -4.30
C MET A 55 14.45 14.87 -4.21
N SER A 56 15.19 13.95 -3.59
CA SER A 56 16.64 14.03 -3.39
C SER A 56 17.45 14.09 -4.69
N GLY A 57 16.85 13.65 -5.80
CA GLY A 57 17.42 13.73 -7.14
C GLY A 57 18.40 12.60 -7.50
N ASN A 58 18.65 11.65 -6.60
CA ASN A 58 19.43 10.45 -6.87
C ASN A 58 18.50 9.25 -7.13
N PRO A 59 18.35 8.79 -8.38
CA PRO A 59 17.49 7.65 -8.70
C PRO A 59 17.91 6.34 -8.02
N ASN A 60 19.20 6.17 -7.70
CA ASN A 60 19.69 4.90 -7.14
C ASN A 60 19.13 4.60 -5.74
N ASP A 61 18.69 5.62 -5.01
CA ASP A 61 18.13 5.44 -3.66
C ASP A 61 16.74 4.79 -3.70
N LEU A 62 16.09 4.74 -4.87
CA LEU A 62 14.83 4.02 -5.08
C LEU A 62 15.02 2.50 -5.17
N ILE A 63 16.25 2.01 -5.40
CA ILE A 63 16.54 0.57 -5.55
C ILE A 63 16.21 -0.21 -4.28
N ASP A 64 16.40 0.40 -3.12
CA ASP A 64 16.13 -0.28 -1.83
C ASP A 64 14.62 -0.37 -1.51
N LEU A 65 13.84 0.54 -2.08
CA LEU A 65 12.40 0.71 -1.84
C LEU A 65 11.52 0.01 -2.89
N VAL A 66 12.10 -0.40 -4.01
CA VAL A 66 11.37 -0.89 -5.19
C VAL A 66 11.96 -2.20 -5.66
N ASP A 67 11.11 -3.21 -5.80
CA ASP A 67 11.50 -4.47 -6.44
C ASP A 67 11.29 -4.38 -7.95
N PHE A 68 12.30 -3.86 -8.67
CA PHE A 68 12.23 -3.71 -10.12
C PHE A 68 12.06 -5.03 -10.87
N ALA A 69 12.54 -6.15 -10.33
CA ALA A 69 12.34 -7.46 -10.95
C ALA A 69 10.86 -7.83 -10.91
N THR A 70 10.21 -7.68 -9.75
CA THR A 70 8.78 -7.92 -9.60
C THR A 70 7.95 -6.93 -10.42
N VAL A 71 8.32 -5.64 -10.47
CA VAL A 71 7.63 -4.64 -11.31
C VAL A 71 7.68 -5.02 -12.80
N ARG A 72 8.86 -5.41 -13.31
CA ARG A 72 9.01 -5.89 -14.70
C ARG A 72 8.15 -7.11 -14.96
N ASP A 73 8.13 -8.07 -14.04
CA ASP A 73 7.28 -9.27 -14.16
C ASP A 73 5.80 -8.92 -14.20
N GLN A 74 5.33 -7.97 -13.39
CA GLN A 74 3.94 -7.50 -13.42
C GLN A 74 3.60 -6.82 -14.76
N ILE A 75 4.48 -5.96 -15.27
CA ILE A 75 4.31 -5.32 -16.58
C ILE A 75 4.30 -6.38 -17.69
N ARG A 76 5.21 -7.36 -17.63
CA ARG A 76 5.28 -8.49 -18.58
C ARG A 76 4.00 -9.31 -18.59
N ARG A 77 3.45 -9.63 -17.41
CA ARG A 77 2.17 -10.34 -17.28
C ARG A 77 1.01 -9.56 -17.90
N ARG A 78 1.00 -8.22 -17.74
CA ARG A 78 -0.02 -7.34 -18.33
C ARG A 78 0.10 -7.26 -19.85
N LEU A 79 1.33 -7.20 -20.38
CA LEU A 79 1.61 -7.23 -21.82
C LEU A 79 1.15 -8.54 -22.47
N ASN A 80 1.28 -9.65 -21.77
CA ASN A 80 1.04 -10.97 -22.34
C ASN A 80 -0.45 -11.35 -22.54
N LYS A 81 -1.39 -10.40 -22.40
CA LYS A 81 -2.85 -10.49 -22.68
C LYS A 81 -3.67 -11.64 -22.06
N ASP A 82 -3.06 -12.67 -21.46
CA ASP A 82 -3.73 -13.87 -20.96
C ASP A 82 -4.17 -13.79 -19.49
N SER A 83 -3.83 -12.73 -18.78
CA SER A 83 -4.16 -12.62 -17.35
C SER A 83 -5.37 -11.72 -17.15
N ARG A 84 -6.49 -12.32 -16.71
CA ARG A 84 -7.58 -11.63 -16.00
C ARG A 84 -6.97 -10.89 -14.81
N SER A 85 -6.51 -9.68 -15.06
CA SER A 85 -5.84 -8.83 -14.09
C SER A 85 -6.92 -8.26 -13.20
N TYR A 86 -6.79 -8.41 -11.89
CA TYR A 86 -7.79 -8.08 -10.87
C TYR A 86 -8.12 -6.58 -10.77
N VAL A 87 -7.51 -5.74 -11.62
CA VAL A 87 -7.63 -4.28 -11.61
C VAL A 87 -7.69 -3.74 -13.04
N GLY A 88 -8.91 -3.61 -13.57
CA GLY A 88 -9.29 -2.64 -14.61
C GLY A 88 -8.76 -2.84 -16.04
N THR A 89 -9.53 -2.30 -17.00
CA THR A 89 -9.18 -2.12 -18.41
C THR A 89 -7.82 -1.42 -18.53
N VAL A 90 -6.99 -1.84 -19.48
CA VAL A 90 -5.70 -1.19 -19.78
C VAL A 90 -5.96 0.30 -20.05
N SER A 91 -5.29 1.20 -19.32
CA SER A 91 -5.52 2.63 -19.49
C SER A 91 -4.83 3.18 -20.74
N ASP A 92 -5.39 4.25 -21.30
CA ASP A 92 -4.81 4.94 -22.45
C ASP A 92 -3.39 5.46 -22.15
N ALA A 93 -3.12 5.81 -20.89
CA ALA A 93 -1.79 6.24 -20.44
C ALA A 93 -0.76 5.10 -20.47
N PHE A 94 -1.14 3.86 -20.13
CA PHE A 94 -0.27 2.70 -20.29
C PHE A 94 0.03 2.41 -21.76
N VAL A 95 -1.00 2.50 -22.63
CA VAL A 95 -0.85 2.28 -24.07
C VAL A 95 0.07 3.34 -24.68
N GLN A 96 -0.14 4.62 -24.34
CA GLN A 96 0.74 5.70 -24.80
C GLN A 96 2.18 5.52 -24.34
N TRP A 97 2.39 5.16 -23.07
CA TRP A 97 3.73 4.88 -22.56
C TRP A 97 4.39 3.73 -23.34
N LEU A 98 3.65 2.63 -23.57
CA LEU A 98 4.13 1.48 -24.32
C LEU A 98 4.48 1.84 -25.77
N GLU A 99 3.61 2.58 -26.47
CA GLU A 99 3.88 3.05 -27.82
C GLU A 99 5.11 3.95 -27.89
N GLN A 100 5.29 4.86 -26.93
CA GLN A 100 6.43 5.76 -26.87
C GLN A 100 7.73 4.99 -26.62
N SER A 101 7.71 4.02 -25.69
CA SER A 101 8.85 3.15 -25.39
C SER A 101 9.25 2.28 -26.57
N LEU A 102 8.28 1.71 -27.31
CA LEU A 102 8.53 0.91 -28.52
C LEU A 102 9.07 1.74 -29.69
N ARG A 103 8.62 3.01 -29.82
CA ARG A 103 9.12 3.91 -30.87
C ARG A 103 10.56 4.37 -30.61
N HIS A 104 10.93 4.63 -29.36
CA HIS A 104 12.26 5.14 -29.00
C HIS A 104 13.32 4.06 -28.85
N ASN A 105 12.95 2.86 -28.42
CA ASN A 105 13.91 1.78 -28.20
C ASN A 105 13.32 0.46 -28.73
N LYS A 106 13.97 -0.11 -29.74
CA LYS A 106 13.64 -1.46 -30.26
C LYS A 106 14.07 -2.59 -29.31
N SER A 107 14.83 -2.28 -28.25
CA SER A 107 15.17 -3.20 -27.17
C SER A 107 13.97 -3.46 -26.26
N ASP A 108 14.05 -4.53 -25.47
CA ASP A 108 12.96 -4.97 -24.58
C ASP A 108 12.50 -3.81 -23.67
N VAL A 109 11.21 -3.43 -23.78
CA VAL A 109 10.58 -2.35 -23.01
C VAL A 109 10.78 -2.55 -21.50
N LEU A 110 10.91 -3.80 -21.06
CA LEU A 110 11.15 -4.14 -19.66
C LEU A 110 12.52 -3.69 -19.14
N GLU A 111 13.54 -3.53 -20.00
CA GLU A 111 14.85 -3.02 -19.57
C GLU A 111 14.83 -1.54 -19.22
N GLN A 112 13.87 -0.79 -19.78
CA GLN A 112 13.66 0.63 -19.44
C GLN A 112 13.07 0.81 -18.04
N VAL A 113 12.42 -0.24 -17.49
CA VAL A 113 11.84 -0.22 -16.14
C VAL A 113 12.96 -0.34 -15.11
N ASN A 114 13.49 0.80 -14.68
CA ASN A 114 14.57 0.91 -13.71
C ASN A 114 14.36 2.12 -12.79
N ALA A 115 15.34 2.38 -11.92
CA ALA A 115 15.24 3.44 -10.94
C ALA A 115 15.11 4.84 -11.55
N HIS A 116 15.74 5.10 -12.70
CA HIS A 116 15.61 6.37 -13.41
C HIS A 116 14.20 6.54 -13.98
N TRP A 117 13.65 5.48 -14.60
CA TRP A 117 12.26 5.50 -15.11
C TRP A 117 11.26 5.79 -13.99
N LEU A 118 11.38 5.13 -12.84
CA LEU A 118 10.45 5.37 -11.73
C LEU A 118 10.62 6.77 -11.14
N HIS A 119 11.87 7.23 -10.98
CA HIS A 119 12.16 8.58 -10.52
C HIS A 119 11.51 9.63 -11.43
N ASP A 120 11.68 9.49 -12.75
CA ASP A 120 11.09 10.41 -13.73
C ASP A 120 9.56 10.31 -13.73
N LEU A 121 9.00 9.12 -13.58
CA LEU A 121 7.56 8.90 -13.48
C LEU A 121 6.97 9.63 -12.27
N LEU A 122 7.57 9.50 -11.09
CA LEU A 122 7.13 10.16 -9.86
C LEU A 122 7.34 11.68 -9.93
N ARG A 123 8.47 12.13 -10.45
CA ARG A 123 8.78 13.55 -10.60
C ARG A 123 7.86 14.23 -11.60
N ASN A 124 7.53 13.56 -12.70
CA ASN A 124 6.62 14.09 -13.71
C ASN A 124 5.14 13.94 -13.33
N ALA A 125 4.82 13.24 -12.24
CA ALA A 125 3.47 13.20 -11.70
C ALA A 125 3.09 14.54 -11.05
N VAL A 126 4.06 15.32 -10.55
CA VAL A 126 3.80 16.59 -9.85
C VAL A 126 4.65 17.75 -10.39
N PRO A 127 4.04 18.84 -10.89
CA PRO A 127 4.77 19.94 -11.54
C PRO A 127 5.61 20.81 -10.58
N ASN A 128 5.32 20.81 -9.27
CA ASN A 128 5.78 21.87 -8.37
C ASN A 128 7.02 21.53 -7.51
N LYS A 129 7.75 20.44 -7.78
CA LYS A 129 8.92 20.00 -6.97
C LYS A 129 8.63 19.79 -5.47
N GLN A 130 7.38 19.77 -5.04
CA GLN A 130 6.97 19.59 -3.63
C GLN A 130 6.85 18.10 -3.24
N GLY A 131 7.35 17.19 -4.08
CA GLY A 131 7.15 15.75 -3.91
C GLY A 131 5.78 15.28 -4.38
N PHE A 132 5.66 13.97 -4.63
CA PHE A 132 4.44 13.39 -5.16
C PHE A 132 3.34 13.15 -4.11
N LEU A 133 3.66 13.24 -2.80
CA LEU A 133 2.65 13.08 -1.73
C LEU A 133 1.50 14.08 -1.85
N SER A 134 1.78 15.29 -2.31
CA SER A 134 0.76 16.32 -2.53
C SER A 134 -0.27 15.96 -3.60
N ALA A 135 0.08 15.02 -4.50
CA ALA A 135 -0.78 14.53 -5.56
C ALA A 135 -1.37 13.14 -5.26
N VAL A 136 -1.12 12.58 -4.07
CA VAL A 136 -1.73 11.31 -3.65
C VAL A 136 -3.21 11.56 -3.38
N SER A 137 -4.09 10.99 -4.21
CA SER A 137 -5.54 11.08 -4.02
C SER A 137 -6.08 9.95 -3.15
N PHE A 138 -5.40 8.81 -3.11
CA PHE A 138 -5.77 7.67 -2.29
C PHE A 138 -4.54 6.90 -1.82
N ALA A 139 -4.52 6.48 -0.55
CA ALA A 139 -3.52 5.59 0.00
C ALA A 139 -4.16 4.69 1.06
N GLY A 140 -4.26 3.39 0.78
CA GLY A 140 -4.97 2.45 1.65
C GLY A 140 -4.61 1.00 1.40
N PHE A 141 -4.94 0.14 2.36
CA PHE A 141 -4.73 -1.30 2.23
C PHE A 141 -5.68 -1.88 1.18
N ASP A 142 -5.11 -2.60 0.22
CA ASP A 142 -5.82 -3.38 -0.78
C ASP A 142 -5.63 -4.86 -0.45
N LEU A 143 -6.70 -5.48 0.06
CA LEU A 143 -6.68 -6.85 0.57
C LEU A 143 -6.57 -7.85 -0.60
N PRO A 144 -5.85 -8.98 -0.44
CA PRO A 144 -5.41 -9.54 0.85
C PRO A 144 -4.02 -9.10 1.35
N TYR A 145 -3.13 -8.52 0.54
CA TYR A 145 -1.72 -8.29 0.95
C TYR A 145 -1.05 -7.01 0.42
N GLY A 146 -1.82 -6.05 -0.11
CA GLY A 146 -1.28 -4.87 -0.75
C GLY A 146 -1.55 -3.57 0.01
N PHE A 147 -0.75 -2.55 -0.26
CA PHE A 147 -1.06 -1.16 0.04
C PHE A 147 -1.06 -0.39 -1.27
N LEU A 148 -2.25 0.05 -1.69
CA LEU A 148 -2.46 0.75 -2.96
C LEU A 148 -2.37 2.25 -2.74
N ILE A 149 -1.56 2.89 -3.57
CA ILE A 149 -1.40 4.33 -3.63
C ILE A 149 -1.88 4.78 -4.99
N GLN A 150 -2.68 5.82 -5.07
CA GLN A 150 -3.10 6.46 -6.30
C GLN A 150 -2.63 7.91 -6.30
N ILE A 151 -1.91 8.26 -7.36
CA ILE A 151 -1.33 9.58 -7.59
C ILE A 151 -2.06 10.17 -8.79
N GLU A 152 -2.69 11.32 -8.60
CA GLU A 152 -3.37 12.03 -9.68
C GLU A 152 -2.38 12.93 -10.42
N ARG A 153 -2.32 12.72 -11.74
CA ARG A 153 -1.50 13.49 -12.65
C ARG A 153 -2.42 14.32 -13.52
N GLY A 154 -2.69 15.54 -13.06
CA GLY A 154 -3.63 16.46 -13.71
C GLY A 154 -5.07 15.93 -13.75
N HIS A 155 -5.85 16.36 -14.74
CA HIS A 155 -7.30 16.09 -14.78
C HIS A 155 -7.71 14.70 -15.32
N ALA A 156 -6.81 13.91 -15.90
CA ALA A 156 -7.22 12.69 -16.63
C ALA A 156 -6.28 11.47 -16.50
N SER A 157 -5.09 11.61 -15.90
CA SER A 157 -4.17 10.49 -15.77
C SER A 157 -3.92 10.15 -14.30
N ARG A 158 -3.99 8.87 -13.95
CA ARG A 158 -3.79 8.37 -12.59
C ARG A 158 -2.70 7.31 -12.62
N ILE A 159 -1.72 7.45 -11.75
CA ILE A 159 -0.69 6.44 -11.54
C ILE A 159 -1.07 5.70 -10.27
N SER A 160 -1.09 4.37 -10.29
CA SER A 160 -1.29 3.59 -9.07
C SER A 160 -0.05 2.77 -8.75
N LEU A 161 0.42 2.84 -7.51
CA LEU A 161 1.54 2.05 -7.00
C LEU A 161 1.00 1.01 -6.04
N LEU A 162 1.46 -0.23 -6.18
CA LEU A 162 1.18 -1.30 -5.22
C LEU A 162 2.43 -1.57 -4.40
N LEU A 163 2.32 -1.38 -3.09
CA LEU A 163 3.31 -1.84 -2.14
C LEU A 163 2.88 -3.20 -1.60
N GLN A 164 3.85 -4.09 -1.41
CA GLN A 164 3.66 -5.37 -0.72
C GLN A 164 4.65 -5.52 0.43
N PRO A 165 4.27 -6.23 1.49
CA PRO A 165 5.18 -6.54 2.58
C PRO A 165 6.28 -7.49 2.07
N HIS A 166 7.52 -7.05 2.15
CA HIS A 166 8.72 -7.87 1.99
C HIS A 166 9.27 -8.18 3.40
N PRO A 167 10.12 -9.21 3.61
CA PRO A 167 10.53 -9.66 4.94
C PRO A 167 11.14 -8.58 5.86
N ILE A 168 11.67 -7.48 5.29
CA ILE A 168 12.39 -6.43 6.02
C ILE A 168 11.77 -5.04 5.80
N ALA A 169 10.97 -4.84 4.75
CA ALA A 169 10.39 -3.55 4.42
C ALA A 169 9.19 -3.72 3.48
N TRP A 170 8.33 -2.71 3.38
CA TRP A 170 7.40 -2.64 2.26
C TRP A 170 8.16 -2.23 1.01
N ARG A 171 7.81 -2.84 -0.13
CA ARG A 171 8.42 -2.51 -1.42
C ARG A 171 7.37 -2.28 -2.47
N VAL A 172 7.64 -1.36 -3.38
CA VAL A 172 6.83 -1.19 -4.59
C VAL A 172 7.08 -2.40 -5.49
N VAL A 173 6.00 -3.11 -5.80
CA VAL A 173 6.04 -4.34 -6.62
C VAL A 173 5.29 -4.20 -7.93
N ALA A 174 4.43 -3.19 -8.06
CA ALA A 174 3.73 -2.90 -9.29
C ALA A 174 3.48 -1.40 -9.45
N VAL A 175 3.49 -0.97 -10.70
CA VAL A 175 3.14 0.38 -11.12
C VAL A 175 2.10 0.26 -12.22
N TYR A 176 0.99 0.97 -12.05
CA TYR A 176 -0.14 1.00 -12.95
C TYR A 176 -0.36 2.42 -13.45
N TYR A 177 -0.92 2.50 -14.64
CA TYR A 177 -1.48 3.70 -15.24
C TYR A 177 -2.96 3.45 -15.50
#